data_AF-A0A2M7GBF8-F1
#
_entry.id   AF-A0A2M7GBF8-F1
#
_cell.length_a   1.000
_cell.length_b   1.000
_cell.length_c   1.000
_cell.angle_alpha   90.00
_cell.angle_beta   90.00
_cell.angle_gamma   90.00
#
_symmetry.space_group_name_H-M   'P 1'
#
loop_
_entity.id
_entity.type
_entity.pdbx_description
1 polymer ?
#
loop_
_entity_poly.entity_id
_entity_poly.type
_entity_poly.pdbx_seq_one_letter_code
_entity_poly.pdbx_strand_id
1 'polypeptide(L)'
;MTTPPLSNETQQKLIEAARQAFRHSYTPYSLFPVGASLLAVNEDGSESLISGCNVENASFGLAICAERVALTKAVSEGHRHFKAIAISAQKMQPCFPCGTCLQFIREFGADIQVILEQADGSAQVLPIAEMLPYTFTGEDLRRSDEESD
;
A
#
# COMPACT_ATOMS: atom_id res chain seq x y z
N MET A 1 -18.23 5.90 -5.74
CA MET A 1 -17.78 7.09 -6.50
C MET A 1 -16.33 6.83 -6.88
N THR A 2 -15.97 6.97 -8.16
CA THR A 2 -14.61 6.68 -8.63
C THR A 2 -13.69 7.84 -8.25
N THR A 3 -12.66 7.57 -7.45
CA THR A 3 -11.64 8.57 -7.11
C THR A 3 -10.98 9.07 -8.39
N PRO A 4 -10.85 10.39 -8.59
CA PRO A 4 -10.30 10.94 -9.82
C PRO A 4 -8.91 10.36 -10.11
N PRO A 5 -8.56 10.16 -11.39
CA PRO A 5 -7.26 9.60 -11.76
C PRO A 5 -6.13 10.50 -11.25
N LEU A 6 -5.10 9.88 -10.66
CA LEU A 6 -3.89 10.59 -10.25
C LEU A 6 -3.16 11.16 -11.48
N SER A 7 -2.58 12.35 -11.35
CA SER A 7 -1.74 12.91 -12.40
C SER A 7 -0.47 12.06 -12.59
N ASN A 8 0.07 12.04 -13.81
CA ASN A 8 1.32 11.33 -14.10
C ASN A 8 2.48 11.84 -13.23
N GLU A 9 2.50 13.14 -12.90
CA GLU A 9 3.50 13.74 -12.00
C GLU A 9 3.41 13.14 -10.60
N THR A 10 2.21 13.03 -10.03
CA THR A 10 2.01 12.43 -8.71
C THR A 10 2.37 10.95 -8.71
N GLN A 11 1.98 10.21 -9.76
CA GLN A 11 2.37 8.81 -9.92
C GLN A 11 3.89 8.63 -9.92
N GLN A 12 4.60 9.44 -10.70
CA GLN A 12 6.06 9.36 -10.79
C GLN A 12 6.74 9.75 -9.48
N LYS A 13 6.21 10.76 -8.76
CA LYS A 13 6.70 11.17 -7.44
C LYS A 13 6.57 10.04 -6.42
N LEU A 14 5.45 9.31 -6.43
CA LEU A 14 5.21 8.17 -5.56
C LEU A 14 6.15 6.99 -5.89
N ILE A 15 6.32 6.65 -7.17
CA ILE A 15 7.24 5.59 -7.62
C ILE A 15 8.67 5.92 -7.19
N GLU A 16 9.13 7.15 -7.41
CA GLU A 16 10.47 7.56 -7.02
C GLU A 16 10.66 7.48 -5.50
N ALA A 17 9.70 7.95 -4.71
CA ALA A 17 9.75 7.80 -3.26
C ALA A 17 9.77 6.33 -2.80
N ALA A 18 9.06 5.42 -3.50
CA ALA A 18 9.09 3.99 -3.22
C ALA A 18 10.46 3.37 -3.55
N ARG A 19 11.07 3.76 -4.68
CA ARG A 19 12.43 3.34 -5.06
C ARG A 19 13.47 3.78 -4.03
N GLN A 20 13.35 5.01 -3.53
CA GLN A 20 14.24 5.52 -2.51
C GLN A 20 14.09 4.77 -1.18
N ALA A 21 12.87 4.37 -0.83
CA ALA A 21 12.56 3.68 0.41
C ALA A 21 13.21 2.29 0.50
N PHE A 22 13.21 1.50 -0.58
CA PHE A 22 13.77 0.13 -0.51
C PHE A 22 15.28 0.10 -0.22
N ARG A 23 16.01 1.23 -0.37
CA ARG A 23 17.42 1.33 0.03
C ARG A 23 17.63 1.15 1.54
N HIS A 24 16.57 1.32 2.33
CA HIS A 24 16.57 1.10 3.78
C HIS A 24 16.01 -0.27 4.17
N SER A 25 15.65 -1.11 3.19
CA SER A 25 15.11 -2.44 3.43
C SER A 25 16.06 -3.30 4.24
N TYR A 26 15.51 -4.02 5.21
CA TYR A 26 16.23 -5.04 5.97
C TYR A 26 15.84 -6.42 5.46
N THR A 27 16.55 -6.89 4.43
CA THR A 27 16.27 -8.19 3.79
C THR A 27 17.50 -9.10 3.72
N PRO A 28 18.10 -9.49 4.87
CA PRO A 28 19.29 -10.34 4.86
C PRO A 28 19.00 -11.79 4.41
N TYR A 29 17.72 -12.23 4.39
CA TYR A 29 17.35 -13.61 4.08
C TYR A 29 16.94 -13.76 2.61
N SER A 30 15.99 -12.96 2.12
CA SER A 30 15.53 -13.08 0.72
C SER A 30 16.42 -12.33 -0.28
N LEU A 31 17.16 -11.31 0.17
CA LEU A 31 17.88 -10.38 -0.70
C LEU A 31 16.97 -9.72 -1.75
N PHE A 32 15.70 -9.48 -1.37
CA PHE A 32 14.65 -8.91 -2.20
C PHE A 32 14.10 -7.61 -1.59
N PRO A 33 14.76 -6.46 -1.85
CA PRO A 33 14.34 -5.16 -1.33
C PRO A 33 13.08 -4.67 -2.02
N VAL A 34 12.08 -4.30 -1.22
CA VAL A 34 10.82 -3.70 -1.65
C VAL A 34 10.59 -2.41 -0.89
N GLY A 35 10.07 -1.41 -1.59
CA GLY A 35 9.75 -0.10 -1.07
C GLY A 35 8.34 0.28 -1.46
N ALA A 36 7.68 1.02 -0.58
CA ALA A 36 6.35 1.54 -0.80
C ALA A 36 6.29 3.03 -0.43
N SER A 37 5.45 3.77 -1.12
CA SER A 37 5.18 5.18 -0.85
C SER A 37 3.67 5.43 -0.87
N LEU A 38 3.14 5.98 0.21
CA LEU A 38 1.73 6.19 0.47
C LEU A 38 1.41 7.69 0.39
N LEU A 39 0.36 8.04 -0.33
CA LEU A 39 -0.18 9.40 -0.40
C LEU A 39 -1.34 9.53 0.59
N ALA A 40 -1.10 10.22 1.70
CA ALA A 40 -2.11 10.57 2.68
C ALA A 40 -2.73 11.94 2.39
N VAL A 41 -4.00 12.11 2.76
CA VAL A 41 -4.72 13.38 2.72
C VAL A 41 -4.94 13.86 4.15
N ASN A 42 -4.53 15.09 4.42
CA ASN A 42 -4.68 15.73 5.72
C ASN A 42 -6.05 16.39 5.86
N GLU A 43 -6.43 16.78 7.08
CA GLU A 43 -7.72 17.43 7.36
C GLU A 43 -7.89 18.76 6.62
N ASP A 44 -6.80 19.48 6.35
CA ASP A 44 -6.78 20.73 5.60
C ASP A 44 -6.78 20.52 4.06
N GLY A 45 -6.84 19.27 3.61
CA GLY A 45 -6.81 18.89 2.21
C GLY A 45 -5.40 18.82 1.60
N SER A 46 -4.36 19.14 2.36
CA SER A 46 -2.97 18.97 1.92
C SER A 46 -2.59 17.48 1.83
N GLU A 47 -1.52 17.19 1.10
CA GLU A 47 -1.06 15.83 0.87
C GLU A 47 0.28 15.56 1.55
N SER A 48 0.41 14.40 2.17
CA SER A 48 1.64 13.93 2.81
C SER A 48 2.10 12.62 2.18
N LEU A 49 3.42 12.47 2.01
CA LEU A 49 4.05 11.26 1.49
C LEU A 49 4.71 10.50 2.63
N ILE A 50 4.31 9.25 2.80
CA ILE A 50 4.85 8.37 3.83
C ILE A 50 5.42 7.12 3.14
N SER A 51 6.71 6.90 3.30
CA SER A 51 7.38 5.75 2.72
C SER A 51 7.69 4.66 3.75
N GLY A 52 7.78 3.42 3.25
CA GLY A 52 8.17 2.23 4.00
C GLY A 52 8.99 1.27 3.14
N CYS A 53 9.68 0.33 3.78
CA CYS A 53 10.40 -0.76 3.12
C CYS A 53 10.15 -2.06 3.88
N ASN A 54 10.35 -3.20 3.22
CA ASN A 54 10.17 -4.49 3.89
C ASN A 54 11.27 -4.73 4.94
N VAL A 55 10.87 -5.35 6.05
CA VAL A 55 11.74 -5.71 7.17
C VAL A 55 11.52 -7.19 7.45
N GLU A 56 12.56 -7.97 7.23
CA GLU A 56 12.55 -9.40 7.51
C GLU A 56 12.93 -9.70 8.95
N ASN A 57 12.65 -10.93 9.35
CA ASN A 57 12.98 -11.45 10.66
C ASN A 57 13.35 -12.93 10.53
N ALA A 58 14.21 -13.45 11.40
CA ALA A 58 14.55 -14.88 11.42
C ALA A 58 13.31 -15.77 11.59
N SER A 59 12.32 -15.31 12.37
CA SER A 59 10.98 -15.90 12.39
C SER A 59 10.14 -15.25 11.31
N PHE A 60 10.01 -15.92 10.16
CA PHE A 60 9.45 -15.32 8.94
C PHE A 60 7.99 -14.84 9.10
N GLY A 61 7.23 -15.40 10.04
CA GLY A 61 5.88 -14.92 10.37
C GLY A 61 5.83 -13.50 10.95
N LEU A 62 6.97 -12.97 11.42
CA LEU A 62 7.11 -11.61 11.94
C LEU A 62 7.54 -10.61 10.86
N ALA A 63 7.84 -11.06 9.63
CA ALA A 63 8.26 -10.17 8.56
C ALA A 63 7.12 -9.23 8.14
N ILE A 64 7.47 -7.97 7.89
CA ILE A 64 6.54 -6.94 7.47
C ILE A 64 6.91 -6.43 6.08
N CYS A 65 5.93 -6.40 5.18
CA CYS A 65 6.09 -5.92 3.82
C CYS A 65 6.14 -4.37 3.79
N ALA A 66 6.70 -3.81 2.72
CA ALA A 66 6.91 -2.37 2.59
C ALA A 66 5.61 -1.56 2.71
N GLU A 67 4.53 -2.07 2.12
CA GLU A 67 3.19 -1.47 2.12
C GLU A 67 2.65 -1.36 3.55
N ARG A 68 2.78 -2.44 4.32
CA ARG A 68 2.36 -2.47 5.73
C ARG A 68 3.22 -1.57 6.60
N VAL A 69 4.52 -1.45 6.32
CA VAL A 69 5.38 -0.47 7.01
C VAL A 69 4.92 0.97 6.72
N ALA A 70 4.68 1.33 5.45
CA ALA A 70 4.22 2.66 5.09
C ALA A 70 2.87 3.00 5.74
N LEU A 71 1.91 2.07 5.70
CA LEU A 71 0.58 2.25 6.29
C LEU A 71 0.64 2.36 7.81
N THR A 72 1.32 1.43 8.49
CA THR A 72 1.43 1.47 9.96
C THR A 72 2.14 2.73 10.44
N LYS A 73 3.17 3.19 9.73
CA LYS A 73 3.81 4.47 9.98
C LYS A 73 2.83 5.63 9.85
N ALA A 74 2.14 5.74 8.71
CA ALA A 74 1.18 6.82 8.49
C ALA A 74 0.06 6.84 9.54
N VAL A 75 -0.45 5.66 9.91
CA VAL A 75 -1.46 5.52 10.97
C VAL A 75 -0.90 5.97 12.33
N SER A 76 0.34 5.60 12.66
CA SER A 76 0.97 6.03 13.91
C SER A 76 1.20 7.54 13.97
N GLU A 77 1.33 8.20 12.82
CA GLU A 77 1.50 9.66 12.67
C GLU A 77 0.17 10.40 12.55
N GLY A 78 -0.97 9.71 12.70
CA GLY A 78 -2.31 10.32 12.73
C GLY A 78 -3.06 10.33 11.41
N HIS A 79 -2.46 9.88 10.30
CA HIS A 79 -3.15 9.83 9.01
C HIS A 79 -4.14 8.65 8.95
N ARG A 80 -5.34 8.88 8.40
CA ARG A 80 -6.39 7.84 8.22
C ARG A 80 -7.02 7.81 6.83
N HIS A 81 -6.74 8.83 6.00
CA HIS A 81 -7.28 8.94 4.64
C HIS A 81 -6.15 8.84 3.64
N PHE A 82 -6.25 7.87 2.72
CA PHE A 82 -5.21 7.57 1.74
C PHE A 82 -5.80 7.60 0.34
N LYS A 83 -5.07 8.21 -0.60
CA LYS A 83 -5.44 8.24 -2.03
C LYS A 83 -4.80 7.11 -2.80
N ALA A 84 -3.52 6.83 -2.52
CA ALA A 84 -2.72 5.97 -3.37
C ALA A 84 -1.52 5.36 -2.63
N ILE A 85 -1.05 4.23 -3.13
CA ILE A 85 0.22 3.62 -2.72
C ILE A 85 1.00 3.14 -3.95
N ALA A 86 2.26 3.55 -4.08
CA ALA A 86 3.18 3.00 -5.08
C ALA A 86 4.07 1.93 -4.47
N ILE A 87 4.38 0.89 -5.26
CA ILE A 87 5.21 -0.24 -4.85
C ILE A 87 6.32 -0.41 -5.88
N SER A 88 7.56 -0.53 -5.41
CA SER A 88 8.73 -0.78 -6.26
C SER A 88 9.65 -1.78 -5.60
N ALA A 89 10.20 -2.69 -6.40
CA ALA A 89 11.19 -3.66 -5.96
C ALA A 89 12.45 -3.54 -6.81
N GLN A 90 13.62 -3.74 -6.21
CA GLN A 90 14.89 -3.55 -6.92
C GLN A 90 15.06 -4.48 -8.14
N LYS A 91 14.49 -5.69 -8.07
CA LYS A 91 14.75 -6.78 -9.03
C LYS A 91 13.49 -7.28 -9.74
N MET A 92 12.37 -6.59 -9.62
CA MET A 92 11.08 -7.07 -10.15
C MET A 92 10.15 -5.90 -10.45
N GLN A 93 9.70 -5.83 -11.69
CA GLN A 93 8.71 -4.87 -12.17
C GLN A 93 7.71 -5.60 -13.08
N PRO A 94 6.39 -5.51 -12.83
CA PRO A 94 5.77 -4.93 -11.64
C PRO A 94 5.93 -5.82 -10.40
N CYS A 95 5.99 -5.19 -9.22
CA CYS A 95 5.92 -5.87 -7.93
C CYS A 95 4.50 -5.74 -7.37
N PHE A 96 3.71 -6.81 -7.48
CA PHE A 96 2.35 -6.85 -6.94
C PHE A 96 2.37 -7.01 -5.41
N PRO A 97 1.46 -6.34 -4.68
CA PRO A 97 1.31 -6.54 -3.23
C PRO A 97 0.81 -7.95 -2.93
N CYS A 98 1.27 -8.52 -1.82
CA CYS A 98 0.79 -9.83 -1.38
C CYS A 98 -0.63 -9.74 -0.79
N GLY A 99 -1.31 -10.89 -0.63
CA GLY A 99 -2.68 -10.95 -0.11
C GLY A 99 -2.87 -10.25 1.25
N THR A 100 -1.90 -10.35 2.15
CA THR A 100 -1.94 -9.65 3.45
C THR A 100 -1.88 -8.13 3.28
N CYS A 101 -1.06 -7.63 2.36
CA CYS A 101 -0.99 -6.20 2.06
C CYS A 101 -2.27 -5.70 1.39
N LEU A 102 -2.83 -6.47 0.46
CA LEU A 102 -4.10 -6.14 -0.19
C LEU A 102 -5.21 -5.95 0.85
N GLN A 103 -5.35 -6.89 1.78
CA GLN A 103 -6.33 -6.80 2.87
C GLN A 103 -6.05 -5.59 3.79
N PHE A 104 -4.79 -5.33 4.11
CA PHE A 104 -4.39 -4.22 4.98
C PHE A 104 -4.67 -2.84 4.34
N ILE A 105 -4.41 -2.69 3.04
CA ILE A 105 -4.75 -1.48 2.28
C ILE A 105 -6.27 -1.29 2.26
N ARG A 106 -7.01 -2.38 1.99
CA ARG A 106 -8.46 -2.35 1.81
C ARG A 106 -9.24 -1.89 3.04
N GLU A 107 -8.69 -2.10 4.23
CA GLU A 107 -9.21 -1.59 5.51
C GLU A 107 -9.43 -0.07 5.48
N PHE A 108 -8.59 0.67 4.75
CA PHE A 108 -8.63 2.13 4.72
C PHE A 108 -9.43 2.73 3.54
N GLY A 109 -9.94 1.89 2.63
CA GLY A 109 -10.72 2.36 1.49
C GLY A 109 -10.74 1.39 0.32
N ALA A 110 -11.83 1.39 -0.45
CA ALA A 110 -11.98 0.57 -1.66
C ALA A 110 -11.37 1.25 -2.90
N ASP A 111 -11.21 2.56 -2.82
CA ASP A 111 -10.87 3.48 -3.89
C ASP A 111 -9.39 3.89 -3.87
N ILE A 112 -8.61 3.39 -2.90
CA ILE A 112 -7.16 3.57 -2.84
C ILE A 112 -6.56 2.99 -4.13
N GLN A 113 -5.80 3.81 -4.84
CA GLN A 113 -5.13 3.43 -6.07
C GLN A 113 -3.78 2.78 -5.77
N VAL A 114 -3.55 1.57 -6.28
CA VAL A 114 -2.27 0.88 -6.24
C VAL A 114 -1.52 1.18 -7.53
N ILE A 115 -0.31 1.74 -7.38
CA ILE A 115 0.55 2.14 -8.49
C ILE A 115 1.69 1.12 -8.62
N LEU A 116 1.74 0.45 -9.76
CA LEU A 116 2.69 -0.59 -10.08
C LEU A 116 3.64 -0.07 -11.16
N GLU A 117 4.90 0.11 -10.77
CA GLU A 117 5.98 0.47 -11.70
C GLU A 117 6.21 -0.67 -12.71
N GLN A 118 6.15 -0.34 -14.00
CA GLN A 118 6.47 -1.24 -15.10
C GLN A 118 7.96 -1.19 -15.44
N ALA A 119 8.46 -2.20 -16.15
CA ALA A 119 9.87 -2.31 -16.52
C ALA A 119 10.36 -1.17 -17.45
N ASP A 120 9.46 -0.55 -18.21
CA ASP A 120 9.76 0.62 -19.05
C ASP A 120 9.69 1.96 -18.28
N GLY A 121 9.44 1.90 -16.96
CA GLY A 121 9.29 3.05 -16.08
C GLY A 121 7.91 3.68 -16.10
N SER A 122 6.97 3.17 -16.91
CA SER A 122 5.56 3.59 -16.87
C SER A 122 4.86 3.06 -15.61
N ALA A 123 3.67 3.59 -15.33
CA ALA A 123 2.86 3.20 -14.19
C ALA A 123 1.58 2.50 -14.66
N GLN A 124 1.29 1.33 -14.08
CA GLN A 124 -0.05 0.76 -14.10
C GLN A 124 -0.75 1.13 -12.80
N VAL A 125 -1.95 1.69 -12.90
CA VAL A 125 -2.73 2.13 -11.74
C VAL A 125 -4.03 1.33 -11.69
N LEU A 126 -4.27 0.64 -10.56
CA LEU A 126 -5.47 -0.16 -10.34
C LEU A 126 -6.08 0.21 -8.98
N PRO A 127 -7.41 0.35 -8.85
CA PRO A 127 -8.03 0.48 -7.55
C PRO A 127 -7.89 -0.82 -6.76
N ILE A 128 -7.72 -0.73 -5.45
CA ILE A 128 -7.55 -1.90 -4.59
C ILE A 128 -8.73 -2.89 -4.67
N ALA A 129 -9.95 -2.38 -4.92
CA ALA A 129 -11.14 -3.21 -5.09
C ALA A 129 -11.07 -4.16 -6.30
N GLU A 130 -10.32 -3.82 -7.36
CA GLU A 130 -10.09 -4.72 -8.50
C GLU A 130 -9.07 -5.82 -8.17
N MET A 131 -8.14 -5.54 -7.27
CA MET A 131 -7.08 -6.47 -6.87
C MET A 131 -7.52 -7.46 -5.79
N LEU A 132 -8.51 -7.10 -4.98
CA LEU A 132 -9.08 -7.94 -3.93
C LEU A 132 -10.62 -7.88 -3.96
N PRO A 133 -11.27 -8.49 -4.97
CA PRO A 133 -12.72 -8.49 -5.08
C PRO A 133 -13.37 -9.31 -3.95
N TYR A 134 -14.63 -8.97 -3.62
CA TYR A 134 -15.39 -9.64 -2.55
C TYR A 134 -14.66 -9.68 -1.20
N THR A 135 -14.03 -8.56 -0.84
CA THR A 135 -13.20 -8.47 0.36
C THR A 135 -14.01 -8.70 1.63
N PHE A 136 -13.44 -9.47 2.57
CA PHE A 136 -13.88 -9.44 3.97
C PHE A 136 -13.55 -8.08 4.60
N THR A 137 -14.48 -7.50 5.34
CA THR A 137 -14.36 -6.19 5.98
C THR A 137 -14.96 -6.20 7.39
N GLY A 138 -14.83 -5.07 8.11
CA GLY A 138 -15.51 -4.89 9.38
C GLY A 138 -17.05 -4.98 9.31
N GLU A 139 -17.67 -4.85 8.13
CA GLU A 139 -19.12 -5.05 7.95
C GLU A 139 -19.52 -6.52 8.15
N ASP A 140 -18.70 -7.46 7.70
CA ASP A 140 -18.96 -8.90 7.81
C ASP A 140 -18.95 -9.37 9.27
N LEU A 141 -18.16 -8.70 10.13
CA LEU A 141 -18.11 -8.94 11.57
C LEU A 141 -19.39 -8.52 12.31
N ARG A 142 -20.19 -7.60 11.75
CA ARG A 142 -21.39 -7.05 12.38
C ARG A 142 -22.67 -7.83 12.06
N ARG A 143 -22.62 -8.80 11.13
CA ARG A 143 -23.79 -9.52 10.63
C ARG A 143 -24.33 -10.62 11.57
N SER A 144 -23.68 -10.91 12.70
CA SER A 144 -24.07 -12.02 13.58
C SER A 144 -25.15 -11.71 14.63
N ASP A 145 -25.58 -10.46 14.77
CA ASP A 145 -26.41 -10.04 15.92
C ASP A 145 -27.92 -9.90 15.59
N GLU A 146 -28.34 -10.12 14.34
CA GLU A 146 -29.74 -9.90 13.89
C GLU A 146 -30.57 -11.19 13.72
N GLU A 147 -30.02 -12.39 13.96
CA GLU A 147 -30.75 -13.68 13.84
C GLU A 147 -31.02 -14.36 15.20
N SER A 148 -30.93 -13.62 16.31
CA SER A 148 -31.24 -14.11 17.66
C SER A 148 -32.48 -13.43 18.25
N ASP A 149 -33.65 -13.64 17.66
CA ASP A 149 -34.97 -13.43 18.30
C ASP A 149 -35.99 -14.45 17.78
#